data_AF-A0A9D7MFY7-F1
#
_entry.id   AF-A0A9D7MFY7-F1
#
_cell.length_a   1.000
_cell.length_b   1.000
_cell.length_c   1.000
_cell.angle_alpha   90.00
_cell.angle_beta   90.00
_cell.angle_gamma   90.00
#
_symmetry.space_group_name_H-M   'P 1'
#
loop_
_entity.id
_entity.type
_entity.pdbx_description
1 polymer ?
#
loop_
_entity_poly.entity_id
_entity_poly.type
_entity_poly.pdbx_seq_one_letter_code
_entity_poly.pdbx_strand_id
1 'polypeptide(L)'
;MNIVSRLLSMVLIAASVIAVSCSSSDSPSDPNTSSGETFTFTKSGGLTGNSNYSSYTLASFSTENNVTYLLGSDVAVTTGPSANMVVITVPGKTTGTYALGDSECTLTMFANSVPYLATSGTVVVSSFGAVGSQIKGTFSGTMVSATGGAGVTITNGVFDVKRDADDLYTE
;
A
#
# COMPACT_ATOMS: atom_id res chain seq x y z
N MET A 1 -37.42 -58.95 -19.84
CA MET A 1 -36.59 -60.16 -19.97
C MET A 1 -35.81 -60.07 -21.27
N ASN A 2 -34.50 -59.89 -21.17
CA ASN A 2 -33.48 -60.66 -21.90
C ASN A 2 -32.12 -60.29 -21.30
N ILE A 3 -31.60 -61.25 -20.54
CA ILE A 3 -30.26 -61.38 -19.98
C ILE A 3 -29.35 -61.92 -21.08
N VAL A 4 -28.06 -61.54 -21.09
CA VAL A 4 -26.81 -62.34 -21.33
C VAL A 4 -25.70 -61.30 -21.59
N SER A 5 -24.87 -60.94 -20.60
CA SER A 5 -23.58 -61.57 -20.22
C SER A 5 -22.48 -61.47 -21.30
N ARG A 6 -21.42 -60.69 -21.04
CA ARG A 6 -20.10 -61.22 -20.62
C ARG A 6 -19.06 -60.12 -20.47
N LEU A 7 -18.33 -60.22 -19.35
CA LEU A 7 -17.06 -59.57 -19.07
C LEU A 7 -15.99 -59.95 -20.10
N LEU A 8 -15.17 -58.98 -20.52
CA LEU A 8 -13.75 -59.22 -20.75
C LEU A 8 -12.97 -57.93 -20.49
N SER A 9 -12.12 -57.97 -19.48
CA SER A 9 -11.11 -56.96 -19.17
C SER A 9 -10.13 -56.80 -20.32
N MET A 10 -9.87 -55.56 -20.74
CA MET A 10 -8.60 -55.19 -21.36
C MET A 10 -8.04 -53.97 -20.63
N VAL A 11 -6.95 -54.24 -19.91
CA VAL A 11 -6.05 -53.25 -19.34
C VAL A 11 -5.35 -52.53 -20.50
N LEU A 12 -5.41 -51.20 -20.51
CA LEU A 12 -4.47 -50.36 -21.26
C LEU A 12 -4.01 -49.23 -20.35
N ILE A 13 -2.76 -49.34 -19.91
CA ILE A 13 -2.01 -48.27 -19.26
C ILE A 13 -1.52 -47.34 -20.38
N ALA A 14 -1.91 -46.07 -20.33
CA ALA A 14 -1.20 -45.00 -21.00
C ALA A 14 -1.20 -43.76 -20.09
N ALA A 15 -0.03 -43.45 -19.57
CA ALA A 15 0.28 -42.23 -18.86
C ALA A 15 0.09 -41.01 -19.79
N SER A 16 -0.37 -39.87 -19.25
CA SER A 16 0.39 -38.60 -19.25
C SER A 16 -0.52 -37.38 -19.04
N VAL A 17 -0.23 -36.68 -17.95
CA VAL A 17 -0.05 -35.23 -17.83
C VAL A 17 -1.18 -34.31 -18.35
N ILE A 18 -1.91 -33.70 -17.41
CA ILE A 18 -2.10 -32.25 -17.45
C ILE A 18 -1.74 -31.75 -16.05
N ALA A 19 -0.60 -31.05 -15.98
CA ALA A 19 -0.18 -30.33 -14.79
C ALA A 19 -1.29 -29.36 -14.39
N VAL A 20 -1.60 -29.31 -13.09
CA VAL A 20 -2.30 -28.18 -12.50
C VAL A 20 -1.35 -27.00 -12.57
N SER A 21 -1.34 -26.28 -13.68
CA SER A 21 -0.76 -24.94 -13.76
C SER A 21 -1.85 -23.94 -13.38
N CYS A 22 -2.05 -23.80 -12.08
CA CYS A 22 -2.47 -22.53 -11.51
C CYS A 22 -1.47 -22.25 -10.39
N SER A 23 -0.25 -21.89 -10.79
CA SER A 23 0.48 -20.93 -9.98
C SER A 23 -0.39 -19.69 -9.96
N SER A 24 -1.06 -19.43 -8.84
CA SER A 24 -1.53 -18.10 -8.49
C SER A 24 -0.28 -17.24 -8.37
N SER A 25 0.26 -16.87 -9.52
CA SER A 25 1.22 -15.79 -9.65
C SER A 25 0.39 -14.52 -9.46
N ASP A 26 -0.04 -14.28 -8.23
CA ASP A 26 -0.27 -12.92 -7.75
C ASP A 26 1.12 -12.28 -7.70
N SER A 27 1.68 -12.04 -8.89
CA SER A 27 2.69 -11.02 -9.04
C SER A 27 2.04 -9.75 -8.50
N PRO A 28 2.67 -9.03 -7.57
CA PRO A 28 2.14 -7.76 -7.09
C PRO A 28 1.78 -6.96 -8.33
N SER A 29 0.50 -6.59 -8.47
CA SER A 29 0.11 -5.70 -9.55
C SER A 29 0.98 -4.46 -9.42
N ASP A 30 1.68 -4.12 -10.51
CA ASP A 30 2.50 -2.91 -10.57
C ASP A 30 1.69 -1.73 -9.99
N PRO A 31 2.32 -0.85 -9.18
CA PRO A 31 1.65 0.31 -8.61
C PRO A 31 0.88 1.03 -9.72
N ASN A 32 -0.43 1.09 -9.58
CA ASN A 32 -1.31 1.57 -10.62
C ASN A 32 -0.99 3.05 -10.87
N THR A 33 -0.58 3.42 -12.07
CA THR A 33 -0.39 4.82 -12.48
C THR A 33 -1.72 5.36 -12.99
N SER A 34 -2.81 5.20 -12.21
CA SER A 34 -4.12 5.56 -12.72
C SER A 34 -4.31 7.07 -12.72
N SER A 35 -4.77 7.61 -13.86
CA SER A 35 -5.18 9.01 -13.97
C SER A 35 -6.36 9.25 -13.03
N GLY A 36 -6.10 9.80 -11.85
CA GLY A 36 -7.13 10.08 -10.84
C GLY A 36 -6.66 9.96 -9.40
N GLU A 37 -5.51 9.33 -9.16
CA GLU A 37 -4.91 9.29 -7.83
C GLU A 37 -4.24 10.61 -7.48
N THR A 38 -4.21 10.94 -6.19
CA THR A 38 -3.58 12.16 -5.66
C THR A 38 -2.81 11.81 -4.40
N PHE A 39 -1.57 12.28 -4.31
CA PHE A 39 -0.79 12.26 -3.07
C PHE A 39 0.08 13.50 -3.02
N THR A 40 -0.42 14.58 -2.41
CA THR A 40 0.24 15.90 -2.45
C THR A 40 0.31 16.51 -1.07
N PHE A 41 1.35 17.32 -0.82
CA PHE A 41 1.51 18.03 0.45
C PHE A 41 2.51 19.18 0.32
N THR A 42 2.53 20.06 1.32
CA THR A 42 3.48 21.19 1.41
C THR A 42 4.42 21.00 2.59
N LYS A 43 5.71 21.25 2.39
CA LYS A 43 6.75 21.18 3.43
C LYS A 43 7.23 22.58 3.81
N SER A 44 7.54 22.76 5.09
CA SER A 44 8.26 23.93 5.62
C SER A 44 9.25 23.54 6.73
N GLY A 45 10.21 24.42 7.04
CA GLY A 45 11.26 24.15 8.02
C GLY A 45 12.56 23.68 7.36
N GLY A 46 13.13 22.57 7.83
CA GLY A 46 14.36 21.98 7.28
C GLY A 46 14.25 21.45 5.85
N LEU A 47 13.02 21.24 5.35
CA LEU A 47 12.68 20.99 3.96
C LEU A 47 11.56 21.96 3.56
N THR A 48 11.56 22.43 2.32
CA THR A 48 10.56 23.40 1.84
C THR A 48 9.99 23.01 0.48
N GLY A 49 8.81 23.54 0.17
CA GLY A 49 8.17 23.43 -1.14
C GLY A 49 7.07 22.37 -1.20
N ASN A 50 6.45 22.27 -2.37
CA ASN A 50 5.34 21.35 -2.63
C ASN A 50 5.86 20.01 -3.12
N SER A 51 5.24 18.93 -2.66
CA SER A 51 5.47 17.56 -3.14
C SER A 51 4.23 17.04 -3.85
N ASN A 52 4.45 16.35 -4.96
CA ASN A 52 3.43 15.59 -5.67
C ASN A 52 3.95 14.18 -5.94
N TYR A 53 3.41 13.21 -5.22
CA TYR A 53 3.76 11.80 -5.25
C TYR A 53 2.62 10.95 -5.85
N SER A 54 1.75 11.58 -6.63
CA SER A 54 0.56 10.93 -7.22
C SER A 54 0.90 9.93 -8.33
N SER A 55 2.13 9.95 -8.83
CA SER A 55 2.58 9.04 -9.89
C SER A 55 2.77 7.61 -9.40
N TYR A 56 3.05 7.42 -8.11
CA TYR A 56 3.28 6.10 -7.51
C TYR A 56 2.65 6.05 -6.13
N THR A 57 1.42 5.58 -6.11
CA THR A 57 0.66 5.39 -4.87
C THR A 57 0.34 3.92 -4.65
N LEU A 58 0.32 3.50 -3.39
CA LEU A 58 -0.09 2.17 -2.98
C LEU A 58 -0.98 2.27 -1.75
N ALA A 59 -1.96 1.36 -1.64
CA ALA A 59 -2.68 1.20 -0.39
C ALA A 59 -3.10 -0.26 -0.17
N SER A 60 -2.73 -0.83 0.98
CA SER A 60 -3.09 -2.20 1.32
C SER A 60 -3.33 -2.35 2.82
N PHE A 61 -4.27 -3.20 3.19
CA PHE A 61 -4.54 -3.57 4.57
C PHE A 61 -3.79 -4.84 4.93
N SER A 62 -3.06 -4.84 6.04
CA SER A 62 -2.46 -6.03 6.64
C SER A 62 -3.42 -6.65 7.66
N THR A 63 -3.78 -7.90 7.42
CA THR A 63 -4.61 -8.70 8.33
C THR A 63 -3.88 -9.07 9.60
N GLU A 64 -2.58 -9.35 9.51
CA GLU A 64 -1.72 -9.68 10.67
C GLU A 64 -1.61 -8.52 11.65
N ASN A 65 -1.27 -7.32 11.14
CA ASN A 65 -1.04 -6.15 11.98
C ASN A 65 -2.33 -5.35 12.25
N ASN A 66 -3.42 -5.66 11.55
CA ASN A 66 -4.68 -4.93 11.59
C ASN A 66 -4.51 -3.42 11.30
N VAL A 67 -3.69 -3.09 10.31
CA VAL A 67 -3.43 -1.71 9.87
C VAL A 67 -3.53 -1.57 8.36
N THR A 68 -3.87 -0.37 7.89
CA THR A 68 -3.78 0.01 6.49
C THR A 68 -2.53 0.83 6.25
N TYR A 69 -1.74 0.43 5.26
CA TYR A 69 -0.61 1.20 4.73
C TYR A 69 -1.07 2.04 3.54
N LEU A 70 -0.65 3.30 3.52
CA LEU A 70 -0.81 4.22 2.40
C LEU A 70 0.59 4.72 2.05
N LEU A 71 0.96 4.65 0.77
CA LEU A 71 2.25 5.10 0.29
C LEU A 71 2.05 6.06 -0.88
N GLY A 72 2.85 7.12 -0.91
CA GLY A 72 3.08 7.95 -2.08
C GLY A 72 4.58 8.10 -2.31
N SER A 73 5.03 7.96 -3.55
CA SER A 73 6.44 8.12 -3.95
C SER A 73 6.57 8.99 -5.21
N ASP A 74 7.70 9.69 -5.35
CA ASP A 74 8.03 10.45 -6.55
C ASP A 74 8.48 9.58 -7.73
N VAL A 75 8.98 8.38 -7.43
CA VAL A 75 9.40 7.36 -8.40
C VAL A 75 8.88 5.98 -8.01
N ALA A 76 8.92 5.02 -8.93
CA ALA A 76 8.53 3.65 -8.64
C ALA A 76 9.39 3.07 -7.50
N VAL A 77 8.76 2.39 -6.53
CA VAL A 77 9.45 1.88 -5.33
C VAL A 77 10.50 0.79 -5.69
N THR A 78 10.48 0.27 -6.91
CA THR A 78 11.47 -0.66 -7.46
C THR A 78 12.80 -0.01 -7.85
N THR A 79 12.90 1.32 -7.88
CA THR A 79 14.11 2.02 -8.37
C THR A 79 15.24 2.18 -7.33
N GLY A 80 15.11 1.56 -6.15
CA GLY A 80 16.17 1.55 -5.13
C GLY A 80 16.18 2.78 -4.20
N PRO A 81 17.25 2.96 -3.40
CA PRO A 81 17.26 3.76 -2.15
C PRO A 81 17.10 5.28 -2.31
N SER A 82 16.90 5.78 -3.53
CA SER A 82 16.84 7.20 -3.87
C SER A 82 15.42 7.79 -3.90
N ALA A 83 14.39 6.95 -3.79
CA ALA A 83 13.01 7.40 -3.89
C ALA A 83 12.63 8.30 -2.71
N ASN A 84 12.03 9.46 -3.00
CA ASN A 84 11.38 10.26 -1.96
C ASN A 84 9.96 9.73 -1.78
N MET A 85 9.62 9.34 -0.56
CA MET A 85 8.32 8.71 -0.30
C MET A 85 7.75 9.13 1.05
N VAL A 86 6.44 8.99 1.17
CA VAL A 86 5.71 9.07 2.43
C VAL A 86 4.98 7.75 2.62
N VAL A 87 5.11 7.18 3.81
CA VAL A 87 4.36 6.02 4.28
C VAL A 87 3.51 6.45 5.45
N ILE A 88 2.22 6.21 5.38
CA ILE A 88 1.24 6.45 6.44
C ILE A 88 0.67 5.10 6.86
N THR A 89 0.62 4.84 8.15
CA THR A 89 -0.10 3.70 8.73
C THR A 89 -1.30 4.22 9.52
N VAL A 90 -2.48 3.62 9.30
CA VAL A 90 -3.70 3.91 10.07
C VAL A 90 -4.33 2.60 10.56
N PRO A 91 -5.00 2.59 11.72
CA PRO A 91 -5.56 1.36 12.27
C PRO A 91 -6.81 0.89 11.51
N GLY A 92 -6.85 -0.41 11.24
CA GLY A 92 -8.02 -1.10 10.68
C GLY A 92 -8.37 -0.70 9.25
N LYS A 93 -9.62 -1.04 8.88
CA LYS A 93 -10.25 -0.76 7.58
C LYS A 93 -11.39 0.26 7.73
N THR A 94 -11.09 1.38 8.39
CA THR A 94 -12.13 2.33 8.82
C THR A 94 -11.81 3.77 8.43
N THR A 95 -12.85 4.58 8.33
CA THR A 95 -12.74 6.04 8.29
C THR A 95 -12.57 6.59 9.70
N GLY A 96 -11.87 7.71 9.84
CA GLY A 96 -11.64 8.30 11.14
C GLY A 96 -10.63 9.43 11.11
N THR A 97 -10.38 10.00 12.29
CA THR A 97 -9.31 10.96 12.53
C THR A 97 -8.35 10.34 13.53
N TYR A 98 -7.08 10.26 13.16
CA TYR A 98 -6.04 9.56 13.92
C TYR A 98 -4.92 10.55 14.24
N ALA A 99 -4.51 10.60 15.50
CA ALA A 99 -3.41 11.44 15.92
C ALA A 99 -2.07 10.79 15.56
N LEU A 100 -1.14 11.58 15.04
CA LEU A 100 0.24 11.16 14.84
C LEU A 100 1.01 11.31 16.15
N GLY A 101 1.84 10.32 16.47
CA GLY A 101 2.57 10.23 17.74
C GLY A 101 2.04 9.15 18.69
N ASP A 102 0.88 8.57 18.38
CA ASP A 102 0.36 7.36 19.01
C ASP A 102 0.87 6.10 18.25
N SER A 103 0.93 4.94 18.91
CA SER A 103 1.52 3.72 18.33
C SER A 103 0.75 3.16 17.13
N GLU A 104 -0.52 3.52 16.99
CA GLU A 104 -1.42 2.93 15.97
C GLU A 104 -1.48 3.73 14.67
N CYS A 105 -1.03 4.99 14.68
CA CYS A 105 -0.98 5.83 13.48
C CYS A 105 0.38 6.50 13.33
N THR A 106 1.08 6.14 12.25
CA THR A 106 2.43 6.63 11.98
C THR A 106 2.48 7.33 10.64
N LEU A 107 3.43 8.25 10.52
CA LEU A 107 3.78 8.91 9.26
C LEU A 107 5.29 9.02 9.21
N THR A 108 5.87 8.37 8.19
CA THR A 108 7.29 8.38 7.90
C THR A 108 7.51 8.95 6.51
N MET A 109 8.45 9.88 6.39
CA MET A 109 8.87 10.43 5.11
C MET A 109 10.34 10.13 4.89
N PHE A 110 10.68 9.65 3.70
CA PHE A 110 12.05 9.58 3.23
C PHE A 110 12.29 10.70 2.25
N ALA A 111 13.29 11.54 2.52
CA ALA A 111 13.73 12.58 1.60
C ALA A 111 15.24 12.47 1.39
N ASN A 112 15.66 12.17 0.17
CA ASN A 112 17.06 11.88 -0.19
C ASN A 112 17.68 10.82 0.73
N SER A 113 16.96 9.71 0.92
CA SER A 113 17.34 8.60 1.83
C SER A 113 17.43 8.96 3.31
N VAL A 114 17.07 10.18 3.71
CA VAL A 114 16.99 10.60 5.12
C VAL A 114 15.58 10.35 5.64
N PRO A 115 15.39 9.51 6.67
CA PRO A 115 14.10 9.31 7.31
C PRO A 115 13.73 10.50 8.21
N TYR A 116 12.47 10.91 8.12
CA TYR A 116 11.80 11.85 8.99
C TYR A 116 10.62 11.12 9.63
N LEU A 117 10.51 11.23 10.95
CA LEU A 117 9.45 10.58 11.73
C LEU A 117 8.52 11.65 12.26
N ALA A 118 7.21 11.45 12.08
CA ALA A 118 6.22 12.35 12.66
C ALA A 118 6.26 12.30 14.19
N THR A 119 6.27 13.48 14.82
CA THR A 119 6.22 13.65 16.28
C THR A 119 4.86 14.13 16.76
N SER A 120 4.06 14.72 15.88
CA SER A 120 2.71 15.19 16.15
C SER A 120 1.96 15.43 14.83
N GLY A 121 0.63 15.49 14.89
CA GLY A 121 -0.20 15.80 13.74
C GLY A 121 -1.44 14.94 13.66
N THR A 122 -1.99 14.82 12.46
CA THR A 122 -3.26 14.15 12.23
C THR A 122 -3.32 13.54 10.84
N VAL A 123 -3.89 12.35 10.76
CA VAL A 123 -4.36 11.72 9.51
C VAL A 123 -5.88 11.60 9.60
N VAL A 124 -6.58 12.04 8.56
CA VAL A 124 -8.03 11.90 8.43
C VAL A 124 -8.31 10.99 7.25
N VAL A 125 -8.94 9.84 7.51
CA VAL A 125 -9.48 8.95 6.48
C VAL A 125 -10.95 9.28 6.31
N SER A 126 -11.29 9.96 5.22
CA SER A 126 -12.64 10.43 4.90
C SER A 126 -13.47 9.41 4.13
N SER A 127 -12.82 8.51 3.40
CA SER A 127 -13.47 7.43 2.65
C SER A 127 -12.57 6.20 2.64
N PHE A 128 -13.17 5.02 2.84
CA PHE A 128 -12.48 3.74 2.81
C PHE A 128 -13.23 2.79 1.86
N GLY A 129 -12.80 2.75 0.60
CA GLY A 129 -13.42 1.91 -0.41
C GLY A 129 -13.10 0.41 -0.26
N ALA A 130 -13.85 -0.41 -1.01
CA ALA A 130 -13.49 -1.81 -1.22
C ALA A 130 -12.16 -1.94 -1.98
N VAL A 131 -11.58 -3.14 -2.02
CA VAL A 131 -10.44 -3.44 -2.90
C VAL A 131 -10.79 -3.05 -4.35
N GLY A 132 -9.86 -2.39 -5.03
CA GLY A 132 -10.03 -1.80 -6.36
C GLY A 132 -10.70 -0.42 -6.38
N SER A 133 -11.26 0.04 -5.25
CA SER A 133 -11.82 1.40 -5.09
C SER A 133 -10.79 2.33 -4.41
N GLN A 134 -11.20 3.55 -4.03
CA GLN A 134 -10.31 4.56 -3.45
C GLN A 134 -10.35 4.62 -1.92
N ILE A 135 -9.21 4.94 -1.32
CA ILE A 135 -9.09 5.44 0.06
C ILE A 135 -8.72 6.92 -0.03
N LYS A 136 -9.49 7.78 0.67
CA LYS A 136 -9.38 9.24 0.55
C LYS A 136 -9.21 9.92 1.88
N GLY A 137 -8.45 11.00 1.92
CA GLY A 137 -8.27 11.74 3.14
C GLY A 137 -7.20 12.83 3.07
N THR A 138 -6.83 13.29 4.26
CA THR A 138 -5.87 14.37 4.46
C THR A 138 -4.89 14.04 5.56
N PHE A 139 -3.72 14.68 5.53
CA PHE A 139 -2.74 14.55 6.61
C PHE A 139 -1.97 15.86 6.83
N SER A 140 -1.52 16.05 8.06
CA SER A 140 -0.61 17.14 8.44
C SER A 140 0.15 16.74 9.69
N GLY A 141 1.31 17.33 9.90
CA GLY A 141 2.10 17.01 11.09
C GLY A 141 3.45 17.67 11.15
N THR A 142 4.10 17.54 12.29
CA THR A 142 5.50 17.92 12.48
C THR A 142 6.34 16.66 12.53
N MET A 143 7.52 16.73 11.92
CA MET A 143 8.43 15.62 11.76
C MET A 143 9.85 16.03 12.13
N VAL A 144 10.66 15.06 12.53
CA VAL A 144 12.08 15.28 12.85
C VAL A 144 12.93 14.27 12.09
N SER A 145 14.03 14.74 11.50
CA SER A 145 15.03 13.87 10.87
C SER A 145 15.69 12.95 11.89
N ALA A 146 15.70 11.63 11.63
CA ALA A 146 16.36 10.68 12.51
C ALA A 146 17.91 10.72 12.43
N THR A 147 18.47 11.40 11.42
CA THR A 147 19.93 11.48 11.19
C THR A 147 20.54 12.80 11.68
N GLY A 148 19.75 13.86 11.86
CA GLY A 148 20.28 15.19 12.21
C GLY A 148 19.33 16.12 12.97
N GLY A 149 18.15 15.65 13.38
CA GLY A 149 17.23 16.43 14.22
C GLY A 149 16.53 17.60 13.53
N ALA A 150 16.73 17.79 12.22
CA ALA A 150 16.08 18.86 11.47
C ALA A 150 14.54 18.69 11.50
N GLY A 151 13.84 19.74 11.92
CA GLY A 151 12.37 19.77 11.99
C GLY A 151 11.75 20.12 10.65
N VAL A 152 10.69 19.39 10.26
CA VAL A 152 9.90 19.62 9.05
C VAL A 152 8.43 19.63 9.43
N THR A 153 7.65 20.57 8.88
CA THR A 153 6.19 20.57 9.01
C THR A 153 5.57 20.24 7.67
N ILE A 154 4.64 19.28 7.68
CA ILE A 154 3.76 18.94 6.57
C ILE A 154 2.40 19.61 6.79
N THR A 155 1.94 20.32 5.77
CA THR A 155 0.59 20.92 5.71
C THR A 155 -0.09 20.59 4.39
N ASN A 156 -1.42 20.72 4.38
CA ASN A 156 -2.26 20.51 3.18
C ASN A 156 -2.00 19.14 2.51
N GLY A 157 -1.72 18.11 3.31
CA GLY A 157 -1.56 16.76 2.81
C GLY A 157 -2.91 16.21 2.36
N VAL A 158 -2.96 15.63 1.17
CA VAL A 158 -4.15 15.01 0.57
C VAL A 158 -3.73 13.68 -0.01
N PHE A 159 -4.52 12.63 0.23
CA PHE A 159 -4.43 11.35 -0.47
C PHE A 159 -5.78 10.96 -1.06
N ASP A 160 -5.76 10.48 -2.29
CA ASP A 160 -6.83 9.76 -2.98
C ASP A 160 -6.14 8.64 -3.75
N VAL A 161 -6.10 7.45 -3.16
CA VAL A 161 -5.26 6.34 -3.62
C VAL A 161 -6.10 5.11 -3.85
N LYS A 162 -5.79 4.32 -4.89
CA LYS A 162 -6.45 3.05 -5.11
C LYS A 162 -6.05 2.07 -4.02
N ARG A 163 -7.05 1.39 -3.45
CA ARG A 163 -6.86 0.29 -2.53
C ARG A 163 -6.57 -0.98 -3.33
N ASP A 164 -5.40 -1.53 -3.13
CA ASP A 164 -4.99 -2.81 -3.66
C ASP A 164 -5.53 -3.96 -2.79
N ALA A 165 -5.17 -5.21 -3.14
CA ALA A 165 -5.55 -6.36 -2.34
C ALA A 165 -4.96 -6.27 -0.92
N ASP A 166 -5.64 -6.88 0.04
CA ASP A 166 -5.13 -7.03 1.40
C ASP A 166 -3.86 -7.92 1.38
N ASP A 167 -2.94 -7.69 2.32
CA ASP A 167 -1.70 -8.47 2.53
C ASP A 167 -0.68 -8.47 1.36
N LEU A 168 -0.70 -7.45 0.50
CA LEU A 168 0.25 -7.36 -0.61
C LEU A 168 1.69 -7.02 -0.20
N TYR A 169 1.88 -6.42 0.97
CA TYR A 169 3.16 -5.84 1.41
C TYR A 169 3.56 -6.27 2.82
N THR A 170 3.06 -7.43 3.27
CA THR A 170 3.52 -8.05 4.52
C THR A 170 4.94 -8.57 4.33
N GLU A 171 5.86 -8.09 5.18
CA GLU A 171 7.16 -8.75 5.39
C GLU A 171 7.01 -10.06 6.17
#